data_AF-A0A9F2RBI2-F1
#
_entry.id   AF-A0A9F2RBI2-F1
#
_cell.length_a   1.000
_cell.length_b   1.000
_cell.length_c   1.000
_cell.angle_alpha   90.00
_cell.angle_beta   90.00
_cell.angle_gamma   90.00
#
_symmetry.space_group_name_H-M   'P 1'
#
loop_
_entity.id
_entity.type
_entity.pdbx_description
1 polymer ?
#
loop_
_entity_poly.entity_id
_entity_poly.type
_entity_poly.pdbx_seq_one_letter_code
_entity_poly.pdbx_strand_id
1 'polypeptide(L)'
;SRAKAYDRRRLPTTSVVIAFYNEAWSTLLRTVHSVLESSPAVLLKEVILVDDLSDQPYLKAELERYALNILLCDRISLHRHIQDGRLPECRAKAYDRRRLPTTSVVIAFYNEAWSTLLRTVHSVLESSPAVLLKEVILVDDLSDQPYLKAELERYVSGLPRVRLIRTQRREGLVRARLVGATFATGEVLTFLDCHCECVPGWLEPLLERIARHERAVVCPVIDTIDWNTFEFYMQPGEPMIGGFDWRLTFQWHSVPEYERQRRKSKVDPIRSPTMAGGLFAVSKKYFEYLGTYDTGMDVWGGENLELSFRVWQCGGILEIHPCSHVGHVFPKRAPYARPNFLQNTARAAEVWMDEYKEHFYNRNPPARKENYGDLSERKRLRKHLGCQSFDWYLKTVFPSLHVPEDRPGWHGAIHSLGISSECLDYNSPEHNPTGAHVSLFGCHGQGGNQFFEYTSNLEIRFNSVTELCAEVPEQKDFVGMRNCPKDGSAIPENIVWHFKEDGTIYHPHSAKCLSAYRTPEGRADVKMRTCDASDKNQLWRFEK
;
A
#
# COMPACT_ATOMS: atom_id res chain seq x y z
N SER A 1 -14.59 23.09 47.20
CA SER A 1 -14.31 22.17 46.08
C SER A 1 -15.22 22.51 44.90
N ARG A 2 -14.77 23.38 43.98
CA ARG A 2 -15.53 23.68 42.74
C ARG A 2 -15.12 22.66 41.69
N ALA A 3 -15.96 21.65 41.46
CA ALA A 3 -15.83 20.77 40.30
C ALA A 3 -16.02 21.62 39.03
N LYS A 4 -15.04 21.59 38.12
CA LYS A 4 -15.18 22.16 36.78
C LYS A 4 -16.30 21.41 36.07
N ALA A 5 -17.43 22.08 35.83
CA ALA A 5 -18.46 21.56 34.96
C ALA A 5 -17.87 21.44 33.54
N TYR A 6 -17.71 20.20 33.05
CA TYR A 6 -17.29 19.94 31.68
C TYR A 6 -18.36 20.47 30.72
N ASP A 7 -17.99 21.39 29.83
CA ASP A 7 -18.87 21.89 28.78
C ASP A 7 -19.10 20.78 27.74
N ARG A 8 -20.23 20.08 27.88
CA ARG A 8 -20.64 18.98 27.01
C ARG A 8 -20.80 19.39 25.54
N ARG A 9 -20.86 20.69 25.20
CA ARG A 9 -20.97 21.15 23.80
C ARG A 9 -19.65 21.10 23.03
N ARG A 10 -18.52 20.82 23.69
CA ARG A 10 -17.20 20.70 23.07
C ARG A 10 -16.71 19.25 22.91
N LEU A 11 -17.52 18.27 23.34
CA LEU A 11 -17.19 16.86 23.16
C LEU A 11 -17.59 16.41 21.74
N PRO A 12 -16.80 15.55 21.09
CA PRO A 12 -17.14 15.01 19.78
C PRO A 12 -18.44 14.22 19.86
N THR A 13 -19.23 14.26 18.79
CA THR A 13 -20.41 13.39 18.66
C THR A 13 -19.98 11.98 18.27
N THR A 14 -20.74 10.99 18.73
CA THR A 14 -20.48 9.57 18.55
C THR A 14 -21.66 8.94 17.83
N SER A 15 -21.39 8.10 16.84
CA SER A 15 -22.37 7.16 16.29
C SER A 15 -22.29 5.86 17.11
N VAL A 16 -23.43 5.33 17.57
CA VAL A 16 -23.46 4.05 18.30
C VAL A 16 -23.89 2.96 17.33
N VAL A 17 -23.00 2.00 17.09
CA VAL A 17 -23.28 0.84 16.26
C VAL A 17 -23.74 -0.31 17.16
N ILE A 18 -24.94 -0.81 16.93
CA ILE A 18 -25.49 -1.98 17.62
C ILE A 18 -25.53 -3.12 16.62
N ALA A 19 -24.58 -4.05 16.74
CA ALA A 19 -24.61 -5.31 16.02
C ALA A 19 -25.57 -6.30 16.71
N PHE A 20 -26.40 -7.01 15.96
CA PHE A 20 -27.37 -7.97 16.52
C PHE A 20 -27.60 -9.16 15.58
N TYR A 21 -27.76 -10.37 16.10
CA TYR A 21 -28.06 -11.55 15.29
C TYR A 21 -29.33 -12.23 15.77
N ASN A 22 -30.32 -12.38 14.89
CA ASN A 22 -31.58 -13.09 15.17
C ASN A 22 -32.28 -12.63 16.46
N GLU A 23 -32.12 -11.35 16.81
CA GLU A 23 -32.68 -10.76 18.02
C GLU A 23 -34.15 -10.39 17.81
N ALA A 24 -34.98 -10.63 18.83
CA ALA A 24 -36.37 -10.22 18.79
C ALA A 24 -36.46 -8.69 18.69
N TRP A 25 -37.37 -8.19 17.85
CA TRP A 25 -37.57 -6.75 17.64
C TRP A 25 -37.79 -5.97 18.96
N SER A 26 -38.45 -6.61 19.94
CA SER A 26 -38.69 -6.04 21.26
C SER A 26 -37.43 -5.92 22.13
N THR A 27 -36.43 -6.76 21.91
CA THR A 27 -35.10 -6.68 22.54
C THR A 27 -34.30 -5.58 21.88
N LEU A 28 -34.31 -5.53 20.55
CA LEU A 28 -33.60 -4.50 19.78
C LEU A 28 -34.08 -3.09 20.13
N LEU A 29 -35.40 -2.90 20.17
CA LEU A 29 -36.00 -1.63 20.57
C LEU A 29 -35.59 -1.23 21.97
N ARG A 30 -35.54 -2.17 22.94
CA ARG A 30 -35.08 -1.87 24.30
C ARG A 30 -33.63 -1.41 24.32
N THR A 31 -32.76 -2.03 23.54
CA THR A 31 -31.34 -1.63 23.44
C THR A 31 -31.22 -0.23 22.81
N VAL A 32 -31.95 0.05 21.74
CA VAL A 32 -31.99 1.38 21.10
C VAL A 32 -32.52 2.43 22.06
N HIS A 33 -33.65 2.16 22.73
CA HIS A 33 -34.22 3.07 23.72
C HIS A 33 -33.26 3.33 24.88
N SER A 34 -32.59 2.28 25.38
CA SER A 34 -31.58 2.42 26.43
C SER A 34 -30.42 3.32 26.00
N VAL A 35 -29.93 3.17 24.77
CA VAL A 35 -28.88 4.04 24.21
C VAL A 35 -29.38 5.49 24.07
N LEU A 36 -30.59 5.69 23.56
CA LEU A 36 -31.18 7.01 23.39
C LEU A 36 -31.44 7.73 24.72
N GLU A 37 -31.88 6.99 25.76
CA GLU A 37 -32.19 7.54 27.08
C GLU A 37 -30.93 7.78 27.92
N SER A 38 -29.91 6.93 27.77
CA SER A 38 -28.68 7.00 28.55
C SER A 38 -27.62 7.93 27.94
N SER A 39 -27.77 8.30 26.67
CA SER A 39 -26.82 9.16 25.96
C SER A 39 -27.33 10.60 25.89
N PRO A 40 -26.49 11.62 26.20
CA PRO A 40 -26.87 13.01 25.97
C PRO A 40 -27.12 13.27 24.48
N ALA A 41 -28.30 13.77 24.12
CA ALA A 41 -28.68 14.03 22.72
C ALA A 41 -27.69 14.93 21.95
N VAL A 42 -26.93 15.77 22.65
CA VAL A 42 -25.89 16.65 22.06
C VAL A 42 -24.65 15.85 21.60
N LEU A 43 -24.47 14.62 22.08
CA LEU A 43 -23.31 13.77 21.83
C LEU A 43 -23.61 12.55 20.98
N LEU A 44 -24.88 12.20 20.75
CA LEU A 44 -25.27 11.05 19.95
C LEU A 44 -25.66 11.51 18.54
N LYS A 45 -24.85 11.16 17.53
CA LYS A 45 -25.09 11.55 16.13
C LYS A 45 -26.18 10.70 15.48
N GLU A 46 -26.07 9.39 15.66
CA GLU A 46 -26.97 8.38 15.10
C GLU A 46 -26.82 7.06 15.87
N VAL A 47 -27.82 6.19 15.77
CA VAL A 47 -27.75 4.79 16.20
C VAL A 47 -27.87 3.93 14.95
N ILE A 48 -26.82 3.18 14.63
CA ILE A 48 -26.76 2.31 13.45
C ILE A 48 -27.03 0.89 13.92
N LEU A 49 -28.14 0.32 13.47
CA LEU A 49 -28.47 -1.07 13.68
C LEU A 49 -27.83 -1.91 12.59
N VAL A 50 -26.91 -2.80 12.96
CA VAL A 50 -26.24 -3.71 12.04
C VAL A 50 -26.70 -5.12 12.36
N ASP A 51 -27.45 -5.71 11.44
CA ASP A 51 -27.76 -7.13 11.53
C ASP A 51 -26.46 -7.91 11.29
N ASP A 52 -26.04 -8.69 12.29
CA ASP A 52 -24.88 -9.57 12.25
C ASP A 52 -25.25 -10.81 11.43
N LEU A 53 -25.09 -10.67 10.13
CA LEU A 53 -25.49 -11.67 9.15
C LEU A 53 -24.37 -12.70 8.90
N SER A 54 -23.42 -12.86 9.82
CA SER A 54 -22.24 -13.74 9.67
C SER A 54 -22.61 -15.20 9.37
N ASP A 55 -23.79 -15.65 9.81
CA ASP A 55 -24.33 -16.99 9.60
C ASP A 55 -25.23 -17.13 8.36
N GLN A 56 -25.45 -16.05 7.60
CA GLN A 56 -26.30 -16.08 6.41
C GLN A 56 -25.47 -16.51 5.19
N PRO A 57 -25.85 -17.62 4.51
CA PRO A 57 -25.14 -18.10 3.31
C PRO A 57 -24.97 -17.03 2.22
N TYR A 58 -25.91 -16.10 2.14
CA TYR A 58 -25.88 -14.97 1.22
C TYR A 58 -24.74 -13.97 1.52
N LEU A 59 -24.53 -13.58 2.79
CA LEU A 59 -23.43 -12.67 3.14
C LEU A 59 -22.07 -13.31 2.84
N LYS A 60 -21.94 -14.63 3.10
CA LYS A 60 -20.72 -15.36 2.78
C LYS A 60 -20.42 -15.38 1.28
N ALA A 61 -21.43 -15.60 0.44
CA ALA A 61 -21.28 -15.58 -1.02
C ALA A 61 -20.88 -14.20 -1.56
N GLU A 62 -21.50 -13.12 -1.06
CA GLU A 62 -21.17 -11.75 -1.45
C GLU A 62 -19.77 -11.33 -0.98
N LEU A 63 -19.40 -11.71 0.26
CA LEU A 63 -18.06 -11.47 0.78
C LEU A 63 -17.00 -12.30 0.04
N GLU A 64 -17.33 -13.52 -0.38
CA GLU A 64 -16.44 -14.34 -1.21
C GLU A 64 -16.21 -13.71 -2.58
N ARG A 65 -17.24 -13.09 -3.15
CA ARG A 65 -17.25 -12.47 -4.48
C ARG A 65 -16.53 -11.13 -4.54
N TYR A 66 -16.88 -10.19 -3.65
CA TYR A 66 -16.35 -8.82 -3.69
C TYR A 66 -15.23 -8.56 -2.69
N ALA A 67 -15.03 -9.45 -1.71
CA ALA A 67 -14.16 -9.19 -0.55
C ALA A 67 -14.56 -7.94 0.26
N LEU A 68 -15.83 -7.51 0.14
CA LEU A 68 -16.46 -6.37 0.79
C LEU A 68 -17.81 -6.79 1.40
N ASN A 69 -18.27 -6.09 2.44
CA ASN A 69 -19.62 -6.24 2.97
C ASN A 69 -20.63 -5.45 2.12
N ILE A 70 -20.93 -5.95 0.92
CA ILE A 70 -21.84 -5.28 -0.03
C ILE A 70 -23.26 -5.14 0.53
N LEU A 71 -23.70 -6.06 1.39
CA LEU A 71 -25.01 -5.98 1.99
C LEU A 71 -25.19 -4.75 2.90
N LEU A 72 -24.17 -4.41 3.68
CA LEU A 72 -24.15 -3.15 4.42
C LEU A 72 -24.03 -1.96 3.46
N CYS A 73 -23.13 -2.07 2.47
CA CYS A 73 -22.90 -1.06 1.46
C CYS A 73 -24.19 -0.63 0.75
N ASP A 74 -25.05 -1.57 0.36
CA ASP A 74 -26.30 -1.33 -0.34
C ASP A 74 -27.34 -0.59 0.52
N ARG A 75 -27.22 -0.67 1.85
CA ARG A 75 -28.09 0.04 2.81
C ARG A 75 -27.55 1.43 3.18
N ILE A 76 -26.29 1.72 2.84
CA ILE A 76 -25.67 3.03 3.03
C ILE A 76 -25.99 3.90 1.81
N SER A 77 -26.46 5.13 2.06
CA SER A 77 -26.76 6.10 1.00
C SER A 77 -25.62 6.24 -0.01
N LEU A 78 -25.96 6.32 -1.30
CA LEU A 78 -25.03 6.68 -2.37
C LEU A 78 -24.54 8.14 -2.27
N HIS A 79 -25.22 8.95 -1.46
CA HIS A 79 -25.01 10.39 -1.28
C HIS A 79 -24.54 10.73 0.15
N ARG A 80 -23.91 9.77 0.86
CA ARG A 80 -23.54 10.00 2.25
C ARG A 80 -22.49 11.11 2.37
N HIS A 81 -22.64 11.96 3.37
CA HIS A 81 -21.69 13.03 3.65
C HIS A 81 -20.52 12.52 4.49
N ILE A 82 -19.29 12.85 4.08
CA ILE A 82 -18.08 12.63 4.87
C ILE A 82 -17.75 13.90 5.65
N GLN A 83 -17.62 13.74 6.97
CA GLN A 83 -17.26 14.85 7.86
C GLN A 83 -15.86 15.38 7.54
N ASP A 84 -15.73 16.69 7.39
CA ASP A 84 -14.44 17.34 7.13
C ASP A 84 -13.59 17.43 8.41
N GLY A 85 -12.77 16.41 8.63
CA GLY A 85 -11.80 16.30 9.71
C GLY A 85 -10.40 16.84 9.37
N ARG A 86 -10.23 17.54 8.23
CA ARG A 86 -8.92 18.05 7.80
C ARG A 86 -8.36 19.10 8.75
N LEU A 87 -7.04 19.29 8.65
CA LEU A 87 -6.33 20.36 9.36
C LEU A 87 -7.01 21.72 9.18
N PRO A 88 -7.15 22.55 10.25
CA PRO A 88 -7.80 23.86 10.16
C PRO A 88 -7.27 24.75 9.03
N GLU A 89 -5.96 24.70 8.76
CA GLU A 89 -5.28 25.45 7.72
C GLU A 89 -5.74 25.03 6.31
N CYS A 90 -6.09 23.76 6.11
CA CYS A 90 -6.68 23.28 4.85
C CYS A 90 -8.08 23.87 4.65
N ARG A 91 -8.90 23.89 5.71
CA ARG A 91 -10.27 24.43 5.68
C ARG A 91 -10.30 25.94 5.48
N ALA A 92 -9.27 26.64 5.95
CA ALA A 92 -9.13 28.08 5.78
C ALA A 92 -8.60 28.49 4.39
N LYS A 93 -8.07 27.54 3.59
CA LYS A 93 -7.45 27.85 2.30
C LYS A 93 -8.50 28.21 1.25
N ALA A 94 -8.40 29.42 0.70
CA ALA A 94 -9.24 29.88 -0.39
C ALA A 94 -8.56 29.65 -1.74
N TYR A 95 -9.36 29.29 -2.75
CA TYR A 95 -8.90 29.01 -4.10
C TYR A 95 -9.64 29.88 -5.10
N ASP A 96 -8.91 30.55 -6.00
CA ASP A 96 -9.52 31.20 -7.16
C ASP A 96 -9.84 30.16 -8.23
N ARG A 97 -11.02 29.54 -8.08
CA ARG A 97 -11.50 28.45 -8.95
C ARG A 97 -11.60 28.85 -10.43
N ARG A 98 -11.63 30.13 -10.77
CA ARG A 98 -11.69 30.56 -12.19
C ARG A 98 -10.34 30.47 -12.90
N ARG A 99 -9.24 30.40 -12.14
CA ARG A 99 -7.87 30.32 -12.68
C ARG A 99 -7.27 28.92 -12.56
N LEU A 100 -7.97 27.99 -11.93
CA LEU A 100 -7.54 26.61 -11.82
C LEU A 100 -7.87 25.84 -13.11
N PRO A 101 -7.01 24.88 -13.51
CA PRO A 101 -7.26 24.06 -14.68
C PRO A 101 -8.48 23.17 -14.48
N THR A 102 -9.16 22.85 -15.56
CA THR A 102 -10.25 21.85 -15.54
C THR A 102 -9.71 20.43 -15.47
N THR A 103 -10.47 19.51 -14.88
CA THR A 103 -10.09 18.08 -14.80
C THR A 103 -11.14 17.17 -15.44
N SER A 104 -10.66 16.12 -16.11
CA SER A 104 -11.46 14.92 -16.38
C SER A 104 -11.14 13.88 -15.30
N VAL A 105 -12.16 13.41 -14.58
CA VAL A 105 -12.01 12.32 -13.61
C VAL A 105 -12.18 10.99 -14.34
N VAL A 106 -11.22 10.08 -14.24
CA VAL A 106 -11.23 8.78 -14.92
C VAL A 106 -11.34 7.67 -13.89
N ILE A 107 -12.41 6.87 -14.00
CA ILE A 107 -12.70 5.74 -13.10
C ILE A 107 -12.82 4.47 -13.95
N ALA A 108 -11.79 3.63 -13.92
CA ALA A 108 -11.84 2.31 -14.53
C ALA A 108 -12.47 1.32 -13.53
N PHE A 109 -13.32 0.42 -14.01
CA PHE A 109 -13.94 -0.59 -13.16
C PHE A 109 -14.06 -1.94 -13.88
N TYR A 110 -13.97 -3.01 -13.10
CA TYR A 110 -14.20 -4.39 -13.54
C TYR A 110 -14.94 -5.14 -12.45
N ASN A 111 -16.17 -5.60 -12.74
CA ASN A 111 -17.00 -6.36 -11.81
C ASN A 111 -17.18 -5.69 -10.43
N GLU A 112 -17.19 -4.36 -10.40
CA GLU A 112 -17.42 -3.59 -9.18
C GLU A 112 -18.88 -3.69 -8.72
N ALA A 113 -19.12 -3.67 -7.41
CA ALA A 113 -20.47 -3.65 -6.88
C ALA A 113 -21.21 -2.35 -7.26
N TRP A 114 -22.52 -2.44 -7.43
CA TRP A 114 -23.35 -1.32 -7.87
C TRP A 114 -23.26 -0.11 -6.92
N SER A 115 -23.39 -0.36 -5.62
CA SER A 115 -23.42 0.69 -4.59
C SER A 115 -22.08 1.37 -4.41
N THR A 116 -20.96 0.65 -4.45
CA THR A 116 -19.61 1.24 -4.37
C THR A 116 -19.30 2.10 -5.60
N LEU A 117 -19.57 1.58 -6.80
CA LEU A 117 -19.37 2.32 -8.05
C LEU A 117 -20.18 3.61 -8.08
N LEU A 118 -21.50 3.53 -7.83
CA LEU A 118 -22.35 4.72 -7.88
C LEU A 118 -22.08 5.71 -6.74
N ARG A 119 -21.74 5.24 -5.54
CA ARG A 119 -21.31 6.14 -4.46
C ARG A 119 -20.06 6.90 -4.85
N THR A 120 -19.11 6.26 -5.54
CA THR A 120 -17.92 6.94 -6.07
C THR A 120 -18.32 8.03 -7.07
N VAL A 121 -19.21 7.73 -8.02
CA VAL A 121 -19.68 8.70 -9.03
C VAL A 121 -20.35 9.90 -8.37
N HIS A 122 -21.32 9.66 -7.48
CA HIS A 122 -22.03 10.73 -6.77
C HIS A 122 -21.10 11.53 -5.88
N SER A 123 -20.20 10.87 -5.16
CA SER A 123 -19.21 11.54 -4.33
C SER A 123 -18.34 12.50 -5.14
N VAL A 124 -17.90 12.12 -6.35
CA VAL A 124 -17.17 13.03 -7.25
C VAL A 124 -18.04 14.20 -7.70
N LEU A 125 -19.28 13.94 -8.15
CA LEU A 125 -20.19 14.98 -8.64
C LEU A 125 -20.56 16.00 -7.55
N GLU A 126 -20.72 15.54 -6.30
CA GLU A 126 -21.20 16.35 -5.18
C GLU A 126 -20.07 17.08 -4.43
N SER A 127 -18.85 16.55 -4.46
CA SER A 127 -17.69 17.14 -3.77
C SER A 127 -16.78 17.98 -4.67
N SER A 128 -16.97 17.92 -6.00
CA SER A 128 -16.14 18.64 -6.96
C SER A 128 -16.81 19.94 -7.43
N PRO A 129 -16.13 21.10 -7.38
CA PRO A 129 -16.69 22.33 -7.91
C PRO A 129 -17.04 22.22 -9.40
N ALA A 130 -18.27 22.57 -9.76
CA ALA A 130 -18.78 22.46 -11.12
C ALA A 130 -18.00 23.28 -12.17
N VAL A 131 -17.23 24.29 -11.78
CA VAL A 131 -16.38 25.03 -12.73
C VAL A 131 -15.07 24.31 -13.06
N LEU A 132 -14.65 23.36 -12.22
CA LEU A 132 -13.40 22.61 -12.35
C LEU A 132 -13.61 21.22 -12.96
N LEU A 133 -14.75 20.57 -12.66
CA LEU A 133 -15.04 19.23 -13.15
C LEU A 133 -15.55 19.26 -14.59
N LYS A 134 -14.69 18.95 -15.56
CA LYS A 134 -15.06 18.89 -16.98
C LYS A 134 -16.02 17.73 -17.25
N GLU A 135 -15.64 16.54 -16.79
CA GLU A 135 -16.34 15.27 -17.04
C GLU A 135 -15.88 14.19 -16.07
N VAL A 136 -16.74 13.20 -15.85
CA VAL A 136 -16.43 11.92 -15.18
C VAL A 136 -16.52 10.83 -16.24
N ILE A 137 -15.42 10.15 -16.50
CA ILE A 137 -15.30 9.10 -17.51
C ILE A 137 -15.21 7.76 -16.79
N LEU A 138 -16.28 6.99 -16.91
CA LEU A 138 -16.35 5.61 -16.46
C LEU A 138 -15.85 4.70 -17.58
N VAL A 139 -14.94 3.79 -17.26
CA VAL A 139 -14.40 2.80 -18.22
C VAL A 139 -14.70 1.40 -17.72
N ASP A 140 -15.69 0.74 -18.34
CA ASP A 140 -16.01 -0.67 -18.11
C ASP A 140 -14.95 -1.55 -18.80
N ASP A 141 -14.08 -2.17 -18.01
CA ASP A 141 -13.04 -3.08 -18.46
C ASP A 141 -13.59 -4.51 -18.67
N LEU A 142 -14.59 -4.64 -19.54
CA LEU A 142 -15.27 -5.90 -19.86
C LEU A 142 -15.85 -6.63 -18.63
N SER A 143 -16.60 -5.91 -17.78
CA SER A 143 -17.33 -6.54 -16.67
C SER A 143 -18.35 -7.57 -17.18
N ASP A 144 -18.63 -8.62 -16.41
CA ASP A 144 -19.62 -9.65 -16.74
C ASP A 144 -20.94 -9.50 -15.99
N GLN A 145 -21.00 -8.59 -15.01
CA GLN A 145 -22.19 -8.39 -14.19
C GLN A 145 -23.36 -7.79 -14.99
N PRO A 146 -24.56 -8.40 -14.98
CA PRO A 146 -25.71 -7.90 -15.73
C PRO A 146 -26.08 -6.45 -15.41
N TYR A 147 -26.01 -6.07 -14.13
CA TYR A 147 -26.34 -4.71 -13.66
C TYR A 147 -25.34 -3.65 -14.18
N LEU A 148 -24.11 -4.03 -14.55
CA LEU A 148 -23.12 -3.12 -15.14
C LEU A 148 -23.36 -2.87 -16.64
N LYS A 149 -24.38 -3.49 -17.25
CA LYS A 149 -24.71 -3.34 -18.68
C LYS A 149 -25.77 -2.27 -18.89
N ALA A 150 -26.94 -2.64 -19.42
CA ALA A 150 -27.99 -1.70 -19.79
C ALA A 150 -28.51 -0.88 -18.59
N GLU A 151 -28.50 -1.48 -17.40
CA GLU A 151 -28.95 -0.81 -16.18
C GLU A 151 -28.04 0.36 -15.78
N LEU A 152 -26.71 0.13 -15.74
CA LEU A 152 -25.73 1.19 -15.49
C LEU A 152 -25.82 2.30 -16.54
N GLU A 153 -25.92 1.95 -17.82
CA GLU A 153 -26.02 2.93 -18.91
C GLU A 153 -27.24 3.84 -18.75
N ARG A 154 -28.41 3.24 -18.49
CA ARG A 154 -29.64 3.98 -18.20
C ARG A 154 -29.48 4.89 -16.98
N TYR A 155 -28.89 4.41 -15.90
CA TYR A 155 -28.66 5.22 -14.70
C TYR A 155 -27.77 6.43 -14.98
N VAL A 156 -26.59 6.22 -15.56
CA VAL A 156 -25.59 7.29 -15.77
C VAL A 156 -25.98 8.28 -16.86
N SER A 157 -26.83 7.88 -17.82
CA SER A 157 -27.36 8.78 -18.85
C SER A 157 -28.14 9.99 -18.30
N GLY A 158 -28.69 9.86 -17.09
CA GLY A 158 -29.37 10.95 -16.40
C GLY A 158 -28.44 11.89 -15.61
N LEU A 159 -27.15 11.54 -15.48
CA LEU A 159 -26.20 12.29 -14.66
C LEU A 159 -25.44 13.33 -15.51
N PRO A 160 -25.31 14.58 -15.03
CA PRO A 160 -24.58 15.59 -15.76
C PRO A 160 -23.09 15.24 -15.83
N ARG A 161 -22.50 15.39 -17.02
CA ARG A 161 -21.05 15.26 -17.26
C ARG A 161 -20.47 13.86 -17.04
N VAL A 162 -21.32 12.85 -16.88
CA VAL A 162 -20.88 11.46 -16.79
C VAL A 162 -20.88 10.83 -18.18
N ARG A 163 -19.79 10.15 -18.53
CA ARG A 163 -19.63 9.42 -19.79
C ARG A 163 -19.23 7.99 -19.46
N LEU A 164 -19.88 7.02 -20.10
CA LEU A 164 -19.55 5.61 -19.97
C LEU A 164 -18.88 5.12 -21.26
N ILE A 165 -17.72 4.51 -21.12
CA ILE A 165 -16.94 3.88 -22.18
C ILE A 165 -16.80 2.41 -21.83
N ARG A 166 -16.89 1.53 -22.82
CA ARG A 166 -16.73 0.08 -22.63
C ARG A 166 -15.61 -0.44 -23.51
N THR A 167 -14.73 -1.26 -22.95
CA THR A 167 -13.70 -1.96 -23.71
C THR A 167 -14.30 -3.14 -24.46
N GLN A 168 -13.69 -3.54 -25.57
CA GLN A 168 -14.12 -4.70 -26.36
C GLN A 168 -13.48 -6.02 -25.91
N ARG A 169 -12.42 -5.92 -25.10
CA ARG A 169 -11.69 -7.05 -24.51
C ARG A 169 -11.26 -6.68 -23.09
N ARG A 170 -10.84 -7.66 -22.29
CA ARG A 170 -10.28 -7.40 -20.96
C ARG A 170 -8.91 -6.77 -21.12
N GLU A 171 -8.82 -5.47 -20.86
CA GLU A 171 -7.62 -4.65 -21.01
C GLU A 171 -6.76 -4.67 -19.75
N GLY A 172 -7.36 -4.75 -18.56
CA GLY A 172 -6.67 -4.55 -17.29
C GLY A 172 -6.61 -3.07 -16.90
N LEU A 173 -6.32 -2.79 -15.62
CA LEU A 173 -6.42 -1.45 -15.03
C LEU A 173 -5.65 -0.38 -15.81
N VAL A 174 -4.40 -0.68 -16.17
CA VAL A 174 -3.51 0.23 -16.89
C VAL A 174 -4.12 0.67 -18.21
N ARG A 175 -4.47 -0.28 -19.08
CA ARG A 175 -4.99 0.00 -20.41
C ARG A 175 -6.40 0.59 -20.37
N ALA A 176 -7.24 0.17 -19.41
CA ALA A 176 -8.55 0.80 -19.18
C ALA A 176 -8.42 2.29 -18.79
N ARG A 177 -7.46 2.63 -17.91
CA ARG A 177 -7.17 4.03 -17.57
C ARG A 177 -6.67 4.83 -18.78
N LEU A 178 -5.84 4.23 -19.64
CA LEU A 178 -5.36 4.86 -20.88
C LEU A 178 -6.50 5.12 -21.88
N VAL A 179 -7.46 4.20 -22.00
CA VAL A 179 -8.68 4.42 -22.79
C VAL A 179 -9.39 5.68 -22.26
N GLY A 180 -9.66 5.77 -20.95
CA GLY A 180 -10.27 6.95 -20.35
C GLY A 180 -9.48 8.24 -20.59
N ALA A 181 -8.15 8.21 -20.42
CA ALA A 181 -7.25 9.34 -20.66
C ALA A 181 -7.26 9.83 -22.12
N THR A 182 -7.42 8.91 -23.08
CA THR A 182 -7.50 9.23 -24.50
C THR A 182 -8.75 10.07 -24.81
N PHE A 183 -9.89 9.71 -24.20
CA PHE A 183 -11.16 10.42 -24.39
C PHE A 183 -11.34 11.67 -23.51
N ALA A 184 -10.46 11.88 -22.53
CA ALA A 184 -10.50 13.03 -21.64
C ALA A 184 -10.18 14.35 -22.35
N THR A 185 -10.94 15.40 -22.02
CA THR A 185 -10.79 16.74 -22.60
C THR A 185 -10.43 17.81 -21.58
N GLY A 186 -10.34 17.46 -20.30
CA GLY A 186 -9.81 18.32 -19.25
C GLY A 186 -8.30 18.53 -19.39
N GLU A 187 -7.82 19.63 -18.84
CA GLU A 187 -6.39 19.98 -18.81
C GLU A 187 -5.61 19.05 -17.87
N VAL A 188 -6.27 18.59 -16.79
CA VAL A 188 -5.77 17.63 -15.81
C VAL A 188 -6.54 16.31 -15.93
N LEU A 189 -5.81 15.20 -15.80
CA LEU A 189 -6.38 13.88 -15.58
C LEU A 189 -6.36 13.60 -14.08
N THR A 190 -7.51 13.22 -13.50
CA THR A 190 -7.59 12.75 -12.12
C THR A 190 -8.10 11.33 -12.12
N PHE A 191 -7.25 10.37 -11.76
CA PHE A 191 -7.61 8.96 -11.67
C PHE A 191 -8.14 8.66 -10.27
N LEU A 192 -9.24 7.90 -10.21
CA LEU A 192 -9.80 7.34 -8.98
C LEU A 192 -10.19 5.87 -9.23
N ASP A 193 -10.13 5.05 -8.20
CA ASP A 193 -10.70 3.72 -8.22
C ASP A 193 -12.22 3.77 -7.98
N CYS A 194 -12.93 2.70 -8.33
CA CYS A 194 -14.40 2.64 -8.37
C CYS A 194 -15.08 2.36 -7.01
N HIS A 195 -14.32 2.43 -5.92
CA HIS A 195 -14.78 2.27 -4.54
C HIS A 195 -14.12 3.34 -3.65
N CYS A 196 -14.31 4.61 -4.03
CA CYS A 196 -13.76 5.77 -3.36
C CYS A 196 -14.87 6.73 -2.87
N GLU A 197 -14.57 7.49 -1.82
CA GLU A 197 -15.42 8.57 -1.34
C GLU A 197 -14.60 9.83 -1.04
N CYS A 198 -14.95 10.92 -1.71
CA CYS A 198 -14.22 12.16 -1.71
C CYS A 198 -14.64 13.06 -0.53
N VAL A 199 -13.67 13.61 0.18
CA VAL A 199 -13.89 14.60 1.24
C VAL A 199 -14.19 15.96 0.60
N PRO A 200 -15.10 16.79 1.15
CA PRO A 200 -15.34 18.13 0.62
C PRO A 200 -14.05 18.94 0.46
N GLY A 201 -13.84 19.51 -0.74
CA GLY A 201 -12.63 20.29 -1.05
C GLY A 201 -11.38 19.46 -1.33
N TRP A 202 -11.53 18.19 -1.71
CA TRP A 202 -10.41 17.32 -2.10
C TRP A 202 -9.73 17.76 -3.40
N LEU A 203 -10.46 18.37 -4.33
CA LEU A 203 -9.99 18.55 -5.71
C LEU A 203 -9.14 19.81 -5.89
N GLU A 204 -9.53 20.93 -5.28
CA GLU A 204 -8.82 22.21 -5.43
C GLU A 204 -7.33 22.17 -5.06
N PRO A 205 -6.89 21.51 -3.96
CA PRO A 205 -5.47 21.38 -3.63
C PRO A 205 -4.66 20.69 -4.74
N LEU A 206 -5.21 19.65 -5.37
CA LEU A 206 -4.53 18.91 -6.45
C LEU A 206 -4.34 19.81 -7.68
N LEU A 207 -5.43 20.46 -8.11
CA LEU A 207 -5.43 21.31 -9.31
C LEU A 207 -4.59 22.57 -9.12
N GLU A 208 -4.63 23.18 -7.93
CA GLU A 208 -3.82 24.34 -7.57
C GLU A 208 -2.33 24.00 -7.62
N ARG A 209 -1.93 22.83 -7.11
CA ARG A 209 -0.53 22.40 -7.16
C ARG A 209 -0.05 22.20 -8.59
N ILE A 210 -0.85 21.54 -9.44
CA ILE A 210 -0.50 21.31 -10.86
C ILE A 210 -0.47 22.63 -11.64
N ALA A 211 -1.39 23.57 -11.36
CA ALA A 211 -1.39 24.89 -11.98
C ALA A 211 -0.08 25.67 -11.71
N ARG A 212 0.49 25.52 -10.51
CA ARG A 212 1.78 26.14 -10.15
C ARG A 212 2.98 25.38 -10.71
N HIS A 213 2.86 24.08 -10.93
CA HIS A 213 3.96 23.23 -11.37
C HIS A 213 3.44 22.06 -12.21
N GLU A 214 3.40 22.25 -13.54
CA GLU A 214 2.77 21.30 -14.47
C GLU A 214 3.38 19.89 -14.41
N ARG A 215 4.66 19.77 -14.04
CA ARG A 215 5.37 18.49 -13.88
C ARG A 215 5.16 17.81 -12.53
N ALA A 216 4.26 18.32 -11.69
CA ALA A 216 3.88 17.67 -10.45
C ALA A 216 2.80 16.62 -10.71
N VAL A 217 3.02 15.40 -10.22
CA VAL A 217 1.99 14.37 -10.07
C VAL A 217 1.55 14.40 -8.62
N VAL A 218 0.26 14.63 -8.37
CA VAL A 218 -0.24 14.96 -7.03
C VAL A 218 -1.30 13.95 -6.61
N CYS A 219 -1.03 13.24 -5.52
CA CYS A 219 -1.94 12.29 -4.91
C CYS A 219 -2.73 12.93 -3.75
N PRO A 220 -3.99 12.53 -3.53
CA PRO A 220 -4.64 12.78 -2.25
C PRO A 220 -3.99 11.94 -1.15
N VAL A 221 -4.22 12.31 0.11
CA VAL A 221 -4.15 11.38 1.23
C VAL A 221 -5.23 10.33 1.02
N ILE A 222 -4.83 9.06 1.02
CA ILE A 222 -5.75 7.94 0.89
C ILE A 222 -6.16 7.50 2.29
N ASP A 223 -7.40 7.77 2.64
CA ASP A 223 -7.99 7.36 3.91
C ASP A 223 -8.60 5.96 3.77
N THR A 224 -8.62 5.19 4.85
CA THR A 224 -9.21 3.85 4.83
C THR A 224 -10.72 3.96 5.03
N ILE A 225 -11.49 3.38 4.12
CA ILE A 225 -12.88 2.99 4.38
C ILE A 225 -12.87 1.51 4.72
N ASP A 226 -13.37 1.15 5.90
CA ASP A 226 -13.41 -0.25 6.33
C ASP A 226 -14.29 -1.08 5.38
N TRP A 227 -13.77 -2.20 4.87
CA TRP A 227 -14.53 -3.04 3.94
C TRP A 227 -15.74 -3.73 4.59
N ASN A 228 -15.76 -3.87 5.92
CA ASN A 228 -16.79 -4.58 6.66
C ASN A 228 -17.83 -3.63 7.27
N THR A 229 -17.40 -2.53 7.87
CA THR A 229 -18.26 -1.55 8.56
C THR A 229 -18.54 -0.29 7.73
N PHE A 230 -17.76 -0.04 6.67
CA PHE A 230 -17.79 1.19 5.87
C PHE A 230 -17.51 2.47 6.69
N GLU A 231 -16.90 2.33 7.88
CA GLU A 231 -16.40 3.46 8.66
C GLU A 231 -15.26 4.16 7.90
N PHE A 232 -15.28 5.50 7.92
CA PHE A 232 -14.29 6.34 7.24
C PHE A 232 -13.21 6.77 8.24
N TYR A 233 -12.01 6.21 8.13
CA TYR A 233 -10.86 6.55 8.97
C TYR A 233 -10.02 7.65 8.32
N MET A 234 -10.45 8.90 8.53
CA MET A 234 -9.69 10.08 8.08
C MET A 234 -8.42 10.25 8.89
N GLN A 235 -7.28 10.47 8.24
CA GLN A 235 -6.02 10.82 8.89
C GLN A 235 -6.04 12.31 9.31
N PRO A 236 -6.13 12.68 10.61
CA PRO A 236 -6.28 14.08 11.02
C PRO A 236 -4.94 14.83 11.11
N GLY A 237 -3.82 14.15 10.89
CA GLY A 237 -2.46 14.63 11.16
C GLY A 237 -1.54 14.61 9.94
N GLU A 238 -0.25 14.38 10.19
CA GLU A 238 0.70 14.14 9.11
C GLU A 238 0.40 12.78 8.44
N PRO A 239 0.14 12.73 7.13
CA PRO A 239 -0.19 11.49 6.46
C PRO A 239 1.05 10.63 6.27
N MET A 240 0.83 9.33 6.05
CA MET A 240 1.87 8.43 5.55
C MET A 240 2.17 8.75 4.07
N ILE A 241 3.41 8.49 3.65
CA ILE A 241 3.85 8.61 2.26
C ILE A 241 4.25 7.24 1.69
N GLY A 242 4.35 7.16 0.37
CA GLY A 242 4.64 5.93 -0.35
C GLY A 242 6.13 5.66 -0.52
N GLY A 243 6.54 4.42 -0.24
CA GLY A 243 7.83 3.83 -0.56
C GLY A 243 7.67 2.44 -1.19
N PHE A 244 8.71 1.63 -1.11
CA PHE A 244 8.70 0.23 -1.52
C PHE A 244 9.69 -0.59 -0.70
N ASP A 245 9.47 -1.90 -0.60
CA ASP A 245 10.47 -2.86 -0.10
C ASP A 245 11.27 -3.47 -1.27
N TRP A 246 12.37 -4.16 -0.98
CA TRP A 246 13.19 -4.78 -2.03
C TRP A 246 12.53 -5.98 -2.72
N ARG A 247 11.30 -6.38 -2.37
CA ARG A 247 10.46 -7.26 -3.20
C ARG A 247 9.65 -6.48 -4.24
N LEU A 248 9.85 -5.16 -4.30
CA LEU A 248 9.12 -4.21 -5.13
C LEU A 248 7.61 -4.26 -4.86
N THR A 249 7.25 -4.35 -3.60
CA THR A 249 5.88 -4.11 -3.14
C THR A 249 5.78 -2.69 -2.57
N PHE A 250 4.66 -2.02 -2.84
CA PHE A 250 4.40 -0.70 -2.27
C PHE A 250 4.29 -0.78 -0.74
N GLN A 251 4.90 0.17 -0.05
CA GLN A 251 4.86 0.25 1.41
C GLN A 251 4.55 1.68 1.86
N TRP A 252 3.74 1.82 2.92
CA TRP A 252 3.55 3.10 3.59
C TRP A 252 4.67 3.33 4.60
N HIS A 253 5.21 4.54 4.66
CA HIS A 253 6.14 4.95 5.71
C HIS A 253 5.88 6.38 6.17
N SER A 254 6.34 6.70 7.37
CA SER A 254 6.22 8.06 7.91
C SER A 254 7.10 9.04 7.13
N VAL A 255 6.68 10.30 7.10
CA VAL A 255 7.46 11.38 6.47
C VAL A 255 8.83 11.46 7.16
N PRO A 256 9.95 11.42 6.42
CA PRO A 256 11.27 11.55 7.01
C PRO A 256 11.56 12.99 7.42
N GLU A 257 12.48 13.16 8.36
CA GLU A 257 12.74 14.46 8.98
C GLU A 257 13.22 15.53 7.97
N TYR A 258 14.03 15.14 6.99
CA TYR A 258 14.49 16.06 5.94
C TYR A 258 13.32 16.65 5.12
N GLU A 259 12.26 15.88 4.88
CA GLU A 259 11.08 16.36 4.15
C GLU A 259 10.18 17.21 5.04
N ARG A 260 10.11 16.91 6.35
CA ARG A 260 9.43 17.80 7.31
C ARG A 260 10.05 19.18 7.34
N GLN A 261 11.39 19.26 7.40
CA GLN A 261 12.15 20.49 7.46
C GLN A 261 12.10 21.31 6.16
N ARG A 262 11.91 20.64 5.01
CA ARG A 262 11.76 21.31 3.71
C ARG A 262 10.45 22.11 3.61
N ARG A 263 9.37 21.62 4.21
CA ARG A 263 8.04 22.25 4.15
C ARG A 263 7.97 23.46 5.08
N LYS A 264 7.25 24.51 4.65
CA LYS A 264 7.03 25.72 5.47
C LYS A 264 5.79 25.58 6.35
N SER A 265 4.83 24.78 5.90
CA SER A 265 3.58 24.49 6.60
C SER A 265 3.27 23.00 6.61
N LYS A 266 2.53 22.54 7.62
CA LYS A 266 2.07 21.14 7.73
C LYS A 266 1.12 20.73 6.59
N VAL A 267 0.52 21.71 5.92
CA VAL A 267 -0.42 21.51 4.82
C VAL A 267 0.20 21.68 3.42
N ASP A 268 1.51 21.94 3.36
CA ASP A 268 2.24 21.95 2.09
C ASP A 268 2.32 20.53 1.50
N PRO A 269 2.36 20.38 0.17
CA PRO A 269 2.59 19.08 -0.48
C PRO A 269 3.87 18.40 0.04
N ILE A 270 3.78 17.09 0.21
CA ILE A 270 4.83 16.23 0.75
C ILE A 270 5.40 15.41 -0.39
N ARG A 271 6.71 15.50 -0.63
CA ARG A 271 7.38 14.64 -1.63
C ARG A 271 7.28 13.18 -1.19
N SER A 272 6.84 12.33 -2.12
CA SER A 272 6.64 10.90 -1.89
C SER A 272 7.51 10.09 -2.86
N PRO A 273 8.39 9.19 -2.37
CA PRO A 273 9.18 8.33 -3.24
C PRO A 273 8.34 7.54 -4.25
N THR A 274 7.19 7.03 -3.81
CA THR A 274 6.25 6.28 -4.65
C THR A 274 4.80 6.70 -4.42
N MET A 275 3.90 6.24 -5.28
CA MET A 275 2.45 6.36 -5.14
C MET A 275 1.81 5.00 -4.89
N ALA A 276 0.66 4.99 -4.20
CA ALA A 276 -0.17 3.78 -4.09
C ALA A 276 -0.73 3.35 -5.46
N GLY A 277 -0.93 4.30 -6.39
CA GLY A 277 -1.25 4.04 -7.80
C GLY A 277 -2.72 4.14 -8.17
N GLY A 278 -3.62 4.07 -7.20
CA GLY A 278 -5.07 4.18 -7.37
C GLY A 278 -5.56 5.59 -7.71
N LEU A 279 -5.03 6.57 -6.97
CA LEU A 279 -5.59 7.91 -6.89
C LEU A 279 -4.50 8.97 -7.10
N PHE A 280 -4.60 9.75 -8.18
CA PHE A 280 -3.68 10.86 -8.45
C PHE A 280 -4.21 11.80 -9.53
N ALA A 281 -3.71 13.03 -9.53
CA ALA A 281 -3.93 14.04 -10.57
C ALA A 281 -2.61 14.39 -11.29
N VAL A 282 -2.69 14.62 -12.60
CA VAL A 282 -1.55 14.98 -13.45
C VAL A 282 -1.99 15.82 -14.64
N SER A 283 -1.18 16.79 -15.09
CA SER A 283 -1.43 17.47 -16.38
C SER A 283 -1.53 16.43 -17.50
N LYS A 284 -2.59 16.49 -18.32
CA LYS A 284 -2.78 15.57 -19.45
C LYS A 284 -1.56 15.60 -20.39
N LYS A 285 -1.09 16.81 -20.71
CA LYS A 285 0.08 17.02 -21.58
C LYS A 285 1.34 16.43 -20.96
N TYR A 286 1.53 16.60 -19.64
CA TYR A 286 2.69 16.04 -18.96
C TYR A 286 2.63 14.50 -18.88
N PHE A 287 1.45 13.94 -18.65
CA PHE A 287 1.24 12.50 -18.67
C PHE A 287 1.56 11.89 -20.04
N GLU A 288 1.14 12.53 -21.13
CA GLU A 288 1.50 12.15 -22.49
C GLU A 288 3.00 12.30 -22.76
N TYR A 289 3.61 13.43 -22.35
CA TYR A 289 5.05 13.67 -22.46
C TYR A 289 5.89 12.60 -21.75
N LEU A 290 5.47 12.17 -20.56
CA LEU A 290 6.13 11.11 -19.83
C LEU A 290 5.97 9.73 -20.49
N GLY A 291 5.16 9.58 -21.54
CA GLY A 291 4.87 8.30 -22.18
C GLY A 291 3.82 7.47 -21.42
N THR A 292 2.84 8.14 -20.82
CA THR A 292 1.64 7.60 -20.17
C THR A 292 1.91 6.42 -19.24
N TYR A 293 1.40 5.22 -19.50
CA TYR A 293 1.78 3.98 -18.81
C TYR A 293 2.53 3.05 -19.75
N ASP A 294 3.27 2.09 -19.19
CA ASP A 294 3.75 0.93 -19.94
C ASP A 294 2.55 0.03 -20.33
N THR A 295 2.20 0.04 -21.62
CA THR A 295 1.07 -0.73 -22.16
C THR A 295 1.29 -2.25 -22.16
N GLY A 296 2.53 -2.69 -21.93
CA GLY A 296 2.87 -4.10 -21.75
C GLY A 296 2.63 -4.62 -20.33
N MET A 297 2.15 -3.78 -19.41
CA MET A 297 1.69 -4.24 -18.09
C MET A 297 0.25 -4.77 -18.16
N ASP A 298 0.03 -5.93 -17.56
CA ASP A 298 -1.24 -6.65 -17.63
C ASP A 298 -1.98 -6.67 -16.30
N VAL A 299 -3.31 -6.51 -16.37
CA VAL A 299 -4.29 -6.64 -15.27
C VAL A 299 -4.07 -5.66 -14.10
N TRP A 300 -3.08 -5.90 -13.23
CA TRP A 300 -2.84 -5.15 -12.00
C TRP A 300 -1.41 -5.34 -11.47
N GLY A 301 -0.84 -4.26 -10.92
CA GLY A 301 0.38 -4.30 -10.11
C GLY A 301 1.63 -3.91 -10.86
N GLY A 302 2.56 -3.24 -10.17
CA GLY A 302 3.84 -2.77 -10.70
C GLY A 302 3.78 -1.41 -11.41
N GLU A 303 2.63 -1.01 -11.93
CA GLU A 303 2.47 0.25 -12.69
C GLU A 303 2.68 1.49 -11.82
N ASN A 304 2.31 1.40 -10.54
CA ASN A 304 2.45 2.47 -9.58
C ASN A 304 3.92 2.74 -9.26
N LEU A 305 4.74 1.70 -9.11
CA LEU A 305 6.18 1.82 -8.91
C LEU A 305 6.88 2.29 -10.19
N GLU A 306 6.54 1.71 -11.35
CA GLU A 306 7.10 2.13 -12.65
C GLU A 306 6.87 3.62 -12.93
N LEU A 307 5.63 4.08 -12.72
CA LEU A 307 5.30 5.49 -12.92
C LEU A 307 6.01 6.37 -11.88
N SER A 308 6.12 5.92 -10.63
CA SER A 308 6.84 6.65 -9.58
C SER A 308 8.32 6.87 -9.93
N PHE A 309 9.01 5.80 -10.31
CA PHE A 309 10.42 5.84 -10.70
C PHE A 309 10.61 6.75 -11.91
N ARG A 310 9.77 6.58 -12.94
CA ARG A 310 9.80 7.40 -14.15
C ARG A 310 9.54 8.88 -13.87
N VAL A 311 8.53 9.23 -13.08
CA VAL A 311 8.22 10.63 -12.75
C VAL A 311 9.44 11.29 -12.13
N TRP A 312 10.05 10.66 -11.11
CA TRP A 312 11.22 11.22 -10.44
C TRP A 312 12.45 11.26 -11.33
N GLN A 313 12.83 10.14 -11.94
CA GLN A 313 14.05 10.04 -12.74
C GLN A 313 13.99 10.93 -13.98
N CYS A 314 12.81 11.17 -14.55
CA CYS A 314 12.64 12.02 -15.73
C CYS A 314 12.28 13.48 -15.42
N GLY A 315 12.61 13.95 -14.20
CA GLY A 315 12.56 15.38 -13.84
C GLY A 315 11.19 15.93 -13.43
N GLY A 316 10.25 15.05 -13.09
CA GLY A 316 9.00 15.38 -12.41
C GLY A 316 9.13 15.34 -10.90
N ILE A 317 8.01 15.57 -10.22
CA ILE A 317 7.90 15.50 -8.76
C ILE A 317 6.62 14.75 -8.42
N LEU A 318 6.69 13.78 -7.52
CA LEU A 318 5.55 13.07 -6.99
C LEU A 318 5.25 13.54 -5.56
N GLU A 319 4.02 13.96 -5.30
CA GLU A 319 3.64 14.56 -4.02
C GLU A 319 2.31 14.03 -3.51
N ILE A 320 2.18 13.91 -2.19
CA ILE A 320 0.89 13.75 -1.50
C ILE A 320 0.47 15.11 -0.96
N HIS A 321 -0.77 15.55 -1.22
CA HIS A 321 -1.27 16.83 -0.72
C HIS A 321 -2.14 16.65 0.54
N PRO A 322 -1.72 17.14 1.73
CA PRO A 322 -2.44 16.93 2.99
C PRO A 322 -3.83 17.57 3.10
N CYS A 323 -4.24 18.39 2.13
CA CYS A 323 -5.58 19.01 2.11
C CYS A 323 -6.55 18.27 1.21
N SER A 324 -6.05 17.32 0.42
CA SER A 324 -6.84 16.47 -0.45
C SER A 324 -6.97 15.11 0.19
N HIS A 325 -8.19 14.72 0.53
CA HIS A 325 -8.49 13.45 1.18
C HIS A 325 -9.53 12.70 0.37
N VAL A 326 -9.24 11.42 0.10
CA VAL A 326 -10.17 10.52 -0.56
C VAL A 326 -10.11 9.19 0.19
N GLY A 327 -11.26 8.76 0.70
CA GLY A 327 -11.41 7.43 1.28
C GLY A 327 -11.43 6.37 0.20
N HIS A 328 -10.78 5.24 0.47
CA HIS A 328 -10.71 4.09 -0.41
C HIS A 328 -11.09 2.83 0.38
N VAL A 329 -11.99 2.02 -0.18
CA VAL A 329 -12.37 0.75 0.45
C VAL A 329 -11.28 -0.29 0.20
N PHE A 330 -10.41 -0.52 1.18
CA PHE A 330 -9.38 -1.56 1.09
C PHE A 330 -10.01 -2.94 1.30
N PRO A 331 -10.06 -3.81 0.27
CA PRO A 331 -10.79 -5.06 0.37
C PRO A 331 -10.10 -6.04 1.31
N LYS A 332 -10.88 -6.99 1.86
CA LYS A 332 -10.35 -8.04 2.77
C LYS A 332 -9.20 -8.85 2.17
N ARG A 333 -9.27 -9.06 0.85
CA ARG A 333 -8.29 -9.78 0.03
C ARG A 333 -8.41 -9.28 -1.41
N ALA A 334 -7.47 -9.67 -2.28
CA ALA A 334 -7.61 -9.38 -3.71
C ALA A 334 -8.96 -9.94 -4.24
N PRO A 335 -9.85 -9.09 -4.80
CA PRO A 335 -11.18 -9.53 -5.26
C PRO A 335 -11.15 -10.28 -6.61
N TYR A 336 -9.99 -10.32 -7.26
CA TYR A 336 -9.75 -11.05 -8.50
C TYR A 336 -8.30 -11.56 -8.53
N ALA A 337 -8.02 -12.54 -9.39
CA ALA A 337 -6.68 -13.07 -9.56
C ALA A 337 -5.70 -12.00 -10.08
N ARG A 338 -4.52 -11.92 -9.48
CA ARG A 338 -3.46 -10.96 -9.84
C ARG A 338 -2.18 -11.67 -10.32
N PRO A 339 -2.24 -12.52 -11.36
CA PRO A 339 -1.13 -13.39 -11.75
C PRO A 339 0.04 -12.60 -12.35
N ASN A 340 -0.20 -11.44 -12.95
CA ASN A 340 0.81 -10.66 -13.68
C ASN A 340 1.65 -9.72 -12.81
N PHE A 341 1.43 -9.69 -11.48
CA PHE A 341 2.16 -8.78 -10.59
C PHE A 341 3.68 -8.91 -10.75
N LEU A 342 4.19 -10.14 -10.79
CA LEU A 342 5.64 -10.38 -10.87
C LEU A 342 6.22 -9.99 -12.23
N GLN A 343 5.51 -10.32 -13.31
CA GLN A 343 5.87 -9.93 -14.67
C GLN A 343 5.94 -8.41 -14.82
N ASN A 344 4.90 -7.68 -14.39
CA ASN A 344 4.86 -6.22 -14.47
C ASN A 344 5.96 -5.58 -13.62
N THR A 345 6.21 -6.13 -12.44
CA THR A 345 7.25 -5.65 -11.53
C THR A 345 8.65 -5.86 -12.12
N ALA A 346 8.90 -6.99 -12.79
CA ALA A 346 10.13 -7.21 -13.54
C ALA A 346 10.29 -6.22 -14.71
N ARG A 347 9.21 -5.87 -15.43
CA ARG A 347 9.24 -4.81 -16.46
C ARG A 347 9.70 -3.47 -15.86
N ALA A 348 9.17 -3.11 -14.69
CA ALA A 348 9.57 -1.89 -13.98
C ALA A 348 11.05 -1.92 -13.58
N ALA A 349 11.50 -3.03 -12.99
CA ALA A 349 12.88 -3.20 -12.55
C ALA A 349 13.88 -3.13 -13.72
N GLU A 350 13.59 -3.82 -14.82
CA GLU A 350 14.46 -3.88 -16.01
C GLU A 350 14.62 -2.55 -16.76
N VAL A 351 13.65 -1.64 -16.63
CA VAL A 351 13.70 -0.33 -17.28
C VAL A 351 14.31 0.73 -16.36
N TRP A 352 14.04 0.70 -15.05
CA TRP A 352 14.26 1.86 -14.18
C TRP A 352 15.32 1.65 -13.10
N MET A 353 15.63 0.42 -12.68
CA MET A 353 16.43 0.15 -11.48
C MET A 353 17.92 -0.06 -11.70
N ASP A 354 18.40 -0.04 -12.94
CA ASP A 354 19.82 -0.23 -13.26
C ASP A 354 20.39 -1.50 -12.59
N GLU A 355 21.53 -1.42 -11.90
CA GLU A 355 22.13 -2.52 -11.14
C GLU A 355 21.33 -2.95 -9.90
N TYR A 356 20.53 -2.06 -9.32
CA TYR A 356 19.78 -2.30 -8.08
C TYR A 356 18.65 -3.31 -8.24
N LYS A 357 18.26 -3.65 -9.47
CA LYS A 357 17.31 -4.74 -9.74
C LYS A 357 17.79 -6.09 -9.22
N GLU A 358 19.11 -6.26 -9.04
CA GLU A 358 19.65 -7.51 -8.49
C GLU A 358 19.19 -7.75 -7.06
N HIS A 359 19.04 -6.70 -6.23
CA HIS A 359 18.49 -6.83 -4.88
C HIS A 359 17.06 -7.38 -4.87
N PHE A 360 16.26 -6.98 -5.87
CA PHE A 360 14.92 -7.51 -6.10
C PHE A 360 14.95 -8.98 -6.50
N TYR A 361 15.74 -9.31 -7.51
CA TYR A 361 15.84 -10.68 -7.98
C TYR A 361 16.48 -11.64 -6.96
N ASN A 362 17.32 -11.14 -6.06
CA ASN A 362 17.90 -11.93 -4.97
C ASN A 362 16.82 -12.30 -3.93
N ARG A 363 15.94 -11.36 -3.57
CA ARG A 363 14.85 -11.57 -2.60
C ARG A 363 13.64 -12.29 -3.18
N ASN A 364 13.46 -12.20 -4.50
CA ASN A 364 12.41 -12.90 -5.24
C ASN A 364 12.98 -13.64 -6.48
N PRO A 365 13.75 -14.74 -6.28
CA PRO A 365 14.37 -15.50 -7.37
C PRO A 365 13.43 -15.97 -8.49
N PRO A 366 12.16 -16.35 -8.24
CA PRO A 366 11.21 -16.66 -9.31
C PRO A 366 11.07 -15.55 -10.36
N ALA A 367 11.23 -14.28 -9.98
CA ALA A 367 11.14 -13.14 -10.89
C ALA A 367 12.18 -13.18 -12.03
N ARG A 368 13.33 -13.85 -11.83
CA ARG A 368 14.35 -14.00 -12.89
C ARG A 368 13.87 -14.85 -14.07
N LYS A 369 12.89 -15.73 -13.84
CA LYS A 369 12.33 -16.65 -14.84
C LYS A 369 11.07 -16.08 -15.51
N GLU A 370 10.58 -14.94 -15.04
CA GLU A 370 9.38 -14.32 -15.60
C GLU A 370 9.63 -13.80 -17.01
N ASN A 371 8.69 -14.08 -17.91
CA ASN A 371 8.73 -13.53 -19.26
C ASN A 371 8.10 -12.13 -19.26
N TYR A 372 8.90 -11.12 -18.94
CA TYR A 372 8.46 -9.73 -18.92
C TYR A 372 8.28 -9.11 -20.32
N GLY A 373 8.51 -9.83 -21.42
CA GLY A 373 8.26 -9.36 -22.79
C GLY A 373 9.24 -8.28 -23.29
N ASP A 374 8.87 -7.58 -24.37
CA ASP A 374 9.71 -6.52 -24.96
C ASP A 374 9.62 -5.22 -24.15
N LEU A 375 10.78 -4.61 -23.94
CA LEU A 375 11.01 -3.36 -23.20
C LEU A 375 11.68 -2.28 -24.05
N SER A 376 11.91 -2.54 -25.34
CA SER A 376 12.70 -1.69 -26.23
C SER A 376 12.13 -0.27 -26.34
N GLU A 377 10.80 -0.11 -26.42
CA GLU A 377 10.14 1.20 -26.42
C GLU A 377 10.33 1.95 -25.11
N ARG A 378 10.18 1.26 -23.96
CA ARG A 378 10.33 1.86 -22.63
C ARG A 378 11.77 2.30 -22.36
N LYS A 379 12.75 1.50 -22.78
CA LYS A 379 14.17 1.86 -22.71
C LYS A 379 14.52 3.04 -23.62
N ARG A 380 13.93 3.09 -24.83
CA ARG A 380 14.08 4.24 -25.74
C ARG A 380 13.48 5.51 -25.17
N LEU A 381 12.30 5.42 -24.55
CA LEU A 381 11.65 6.52 -23.86
C LEU A 381 12.52 7.07 -22.73
N ARG A 382 13.05 6.20 -21.85
CA ARG A 382 13.97 6.59 -20.76
C ARG A 382 15.18 7.36 -21.29
N LYS A 383 15.78 6.89 -22.40
CA LYS A 383 16.91 7.58 -23.05
C LYS A 383 16.50 8.92 -23.67
N HIS A 384 15.36 8.96 -24.36
CA HIS A 384 14.86 10.17 -25.03
C HIS A 384 14.57 11.30 -24.05
N LEU A 385 14.00 10.98 -22.88
CA LEU A 385 13.68 11.94 -21.83
C LEU A 385 14.92 12.38 -21.01
N GLY A 386 16.09 11.76 -21.22
CA GLY A 386 17.31 12.08 -20.48
C GLY A 386 17.20 11.81 -18.97
N CYS A 387 16.52 10.71 -18.60
CA CYS A 387 16.23 10.42 -17.21
C CYS A 387 17.48 10.04 -16.40
N GLN A 388 17.47 10.38 -15.11
CA GLN A 388 18.51 10.08 -14.14
C GLN A 388 18.62 8.57 -13.84
N SER A 389 19.74 8.16 -13.25
CA SER A 389 19.96 6.78 -12.78
C SER A 389 19.10 6.43 -11.55
N PHE A 390 18.98 5.15 -11.24
CA PHE A 390 18.35 4.71 -10.01
C PHE A 390 19.19 5.04 -8.77
N ASP A 391 20.52 5.07 -8.89
CA ASP A 391 21.42 5.58 -7.86
C ASP A 391 21.06 7.01 -7.44
N TRP A 392 20.81 7.89 -8.43
CA TRP A 392 20.34 9.25 -8.16
C TRP A 392 18.99 9.26 -7.44
N TYR A 393 18.07 8.38 -7.83
CA TYR A 393 16.76 8.26 -7.20
C TYR A 393 16.90 7.86 -5.72
N LEU A 394 17.68 6.82 -5.42
CA LEU A 394 17.90 6.37 -4.03
C LEU A 394 18.56 7.48 -3.21
N LYS A 395 19.60 8.15 -3.71
CA LYS A 395 20.33 9.19 -2.95
C LYS A 395 19.55 10.49 -2.79
N THR A 396 18.73 10.86 -3.77
CA THR A 396 18.09 12.19 -3.82
C THR A 396 16.63 12.15 -3.38
N VAL A 397 15.91 11.10 -3.76
CA VAL A 397 14.47 10.98 -3.55
C VAL A 397 14.17 10.12 -2.33
N PHE A 398 14.85 8.97 -2.18
CA PHE A 398 14.58 8.02 -1.11
C PHE A 398 15.82 7.65 -0.27
N PRO A 399 16.59 8.63 0.28
CA PRO A 399 17.83 8.36 1.02
C PRO A 399 17.61 7.63 2.35
N SER A 400 16.37 7.51 2.83
CA SER A 400 16.03 6.77 4.04
C SER A 400 15.80 5.28 3.81
N LEU A 401 15.75 4.82 2.56
CA LEU A 401 15.66 3.40 2.24
C LEU A 401 17.06 2.78 2.39
N HIS A 402 17.19 1.79 3.28
CA HIS A 402 18.43 1.01 3.36
C HIS A 402 18.66 0.27 2.04
N VAL A 403 19.89 0.36 1.52
CA VAL A 403 20.32 -0.35 0.31
C VAL A 403 21.18 -1.54 0.74
N PRO A 404 20.73 -2.78 0.50
CA PRO A 404 21.49 -3.99 0.77
C PRO A 404 22.85 -4.00 0.08
N GLU A 405 23.83 -4.67 0.69
CA GLU A 405 25.13 -4.87 0.08
C GLU A 405 25.09 -6.05 -0.91
N ASP A 406 24.34 -7.11 -0.56
CA ASP A 406 24.21 -8.38 -1.28
C ASP A 406 25.58 -8.88 -1.82
N ARG A 407 26.60 -8.86 -0.95
CA ARG A 407 27.97 -9.24 -1.33
C ARG A 407 27.99 -10.68 -1.89
N PRO A 408 28.81 -10.98 -2.92
CA PRO A 408 28.91 -12.33 -3.46
C PRO A 408 29.26 -13.37 -2.38
N GLY A 409 28.45 -14.43 -2.29
CA GLY A 409 28.63 -15.49 -1.29
C GLY A 409 28.06 -15.20 0.10
N TRP A 410 27.48 -14.01 0.32
CA TRP A 410 27.00 -13.55 1.64
C TRP A 410 25.52 -13.15 1.65
N HIS A 411 24.74 -13.69 0.73
CA HIS A 411 23.29 -13.54 0.69
C HIS A 411 22.65 -14.77 0.07
N GLY A 412 21.38 -15.03 0.41
CA GLY A 412 20.61 -16.18 -0.06
C GLY A 412 20.10 -17.03 1.10
N ALA A 413 19.88 -18.31 0.84
CA ALA A 413 19.50 -19.27 1.88
C ALA A 413 20.72 -19.73 2.69
N ILE A 414 20.57 -19.89 4.00
CA ILE A 414 21.65 -20.41 4.87
C ILE A 414 21.36 -21.88 5.14
N HIS A 415 22.12 -22.76 4.49
CA HIS A 415 21.97 -24.21 4.52
C HIS A 415 22.73 -24.83 5.70
N SER A 416 22.11 -25.79 6.39
CA SER A 416 22.75 -26.59 7.45
C SER A 416 23.57 -27.75 6.85
N LEU A 417 24.83 -27.94 7.27
CA LEU A 417 25.60 -29.13 6.86
C LEU A 417 25.31 -30.39 7.71
N GLY A 418 24.68 -30.25 8.89
CA GLY A 418 24.29 -31.36 9.75
C GLY A 418 22.96 -32.00 9.32
N ILE A 419 21.92 -31.18 9.21
CA ILE A 419 20.60 -31.55 8.64
C ILE A 419 20.50 -31.00 7.21
N SER A 420 21.05 -31.74 6.24
CA SER A 420 21.31 -31.25 4.88
C SER A 420 20.09 -31.03 3.98
N SER A 421 18.86 -31.18 4.48
CA SER A 421 17.64 -30.82 3.76
C SER A 421 17.11 -29.45 4.16
N GLU A 422 17.67 -28.85 5.22
CA GLU A 422 17.09 -27.73 5.92
C GLU A 422 17.94 -26.46 5.78
N CYS A 423 17.23 -25.34 5.65
CA CYS A 423 17.75 -23.99 5.61
C CYS A 423 17.22 -23.21 6.81
N LEU A 424 17.95 -22.18 7.23
CA LEU A 424 17.39 -21.19 8.15
C LEU A 424 16.11 -20.61 7.55
N ASP A 425 15.09 -20.51 8.39
CA ASP A 425 13.77 -20.01 8.02
C ASP A 425 13.25 -19.10 9.13
N TYR A 426 12.73 -17.95 8.75
CA TYR A 426 12.06 -17.04 9.67
C TYR A 426 10.63 -16.75 9.18
N ASN A 427 9.66 -17.27 9.92
CA ASN A 427 8.24 -17.13 9.60
C ASN A 427 7.49 -16.45 10.75
N SER A 428 7.33 -15.14 10.68
CA SER A 428 6.60 -14.34 11.68
C SER A 428 5.16 -14.04 11.26
N PRO A 429 4.22 -13.95 12.23
CA PRO A 429 2.91 -13.36 11.96
C PRO A 429 3.04 -11.92 11.43
N GLU A 430 2.25 -11.55 10.42
CA GLU A 430 2.33 -10.21 9.81
C GLU A 430 2.16 -9.05 10.80
N HIS A 431 1.30 -9.23 11.81
CA HIS A 431 1.04 -8.22 12.85
C HIS A 431 2.14 -8.13 13.92
N ASN A 432 3.10 -9.07 13.94
CA ASN A 432 4.24 -9.07 14.85
C ASN A 432 5.50 -9.62 14.18
N PRO A 433 6.15 -8.82 13.30
CA PRO A 433 7.33 -9.24 12.53
C PRO A 433 8.53 -9.65 13.39
N THR A 434 8.60 -9.27 14.65
CA THR A 434 9.68 -9.60 15.61
C THR A 434 9.28 -10.71 16.61
N GLY A 435 8.07 -11.25 16.48
CA GLY A 435 7.48 -12.14 17.48
C GLY A 435 7.86 -13.61 17.35
N ALA A 436 8.53 -14.00 16.27
CA ALA A 436 8.94 -15.37 16.02
C ALA A 436 10.42 -15.59 16.36
N HIS A 437 10.87 -16.83 16.21
CA HIS A 437 12.28 -17.21 16.33
C HIS A 437 12.73 -17.81 15.01
N VAL A 438 14.01 -17.65 14.70
CA VAL A 438 14.63 -18.35 13.56
C VAL A 438 14.56 -19.85 13.83
N SER A 439 14.17 -20.61 12.81
CA SER A 439 14.07 -22.06 12.87
C SER A 439 14.66 -22.69 11.61
N LEU A 440 14.36 -23.96 11.37
CA LEU A 440 14.72 -24.69 10.16
C LEU A 440 13.48 -25.09 9.36
N PHE A 441 13.58 -25.00 8.05
CA PHE A 441 12.59 -25.53 7.12
C PHE A 441 13.26 -26.06 5.85
N GLY A 442 12.55 -26.92 5.11
CA GLY A 442 13.04 -27.50 3.87
C GLY A 442 13.48 -26.43 2.88
N CYS A 443 14.72 -26.50 2.40
CA CYS A 443 15.28 -25.52 1.46
C CYS A 443 14.45 -25.51 0.16
N HIS A 444 13.89 -24.37 -0.21
CA HIS A 444 13.03 -24.26 -1.40
C HIS A 444 13.55 -23.32 -2.50
N GLY A 445 14.58 -22.50 -2.21
CA GLY A 445 15.21 -21.64 -3.23
C GLY A 445 14.30 -20.55 -3.80
N GLN A 446 13.29 -20.11 -3.04
CA GLN A 446 12.31 -19.10 -3.47
C GLN A 446 12.52 -17.75 -2.79
N GLY A 447 13.61 -17.57 -2.03
CA GLY A 447 13.84 -16.37 -1.21
C GLY A 447 12.83 -16.29 -0.07
N GLY A 448 12.19 -15.13 0.11
CA GLY A 448 11.13 -14.94 1.11
C GLY A 448 11.63 -15.20 2.53
N ASN A 449 11.01 -16.17 3.22
CA ASN A 449 11.32 -16.54 4.61
C ASN A 449 12.72 -17.16 4.80
N GLN A 450 13.34 -17.64 3.71
CA GLN A 450 14.67 -18.25 3.73
C GLN A 450 15.77 -17.32 3.24
N PHE A 451 15.46 -16.08 2.88
CA PHE A 451 16.48 -15.14 2.42
C PHE A 451 17.13 -14.41 3.60
N PHE A 452 18.44 -14.54 3.71
CA PHE A 452 19.26 -13.82 4.66
C PHE A 452 20.42 -13.12 3.95
N GLU A 453 20.94 -12.09 4.58
CA GLU A 453 22.14 -11.36 4.15
C GLU A 453 23.11 -11.24 5.32
N TYR A 454 24.40 -11.46 5.07
CA TYR A 454 25.45 -11.19 6.04
C TYR A 454 26.24 -9.93 5.64
N THR A 455 26.14 -8.90 6.46
CA THR A 455 26.62 -7.54 6.14
C THR A 455 28.10 -7.33 6.49
N SER A 456 28.70 -6.26 5.97
CA SER A 456 30.05 -5.84 6.37
C SER A 456 30.13 -5.41 7.83
N ASN A 457 28.98 -5.09 8.42
CA ASN A 457 28.80 -4.74 9.83
C ASN A 457 28.62 -5.96 10.75
N LEU A 458 28.83 -7.18 10.23
CA LEU A 458 28.71 -8.44 10.98
C LEU A 458 27.27 -8.72 11.46
N GLU A 459 26.26 -8.26 10.74
CA GLU A 459 24.85 -8.52 11.04
C GLU A 459 24.34 -9.65 10.13
N ILE A 460 23.48 -10.53 10.66
CA ILE A 460 22.66 -11.44 9.85
C ILE A 460 21.28 -10.78 9.71
N ARG A 461 20.98 -10.28 8.51
CA ARG A 461 19.74 -9.59 8.19
C ARG A 461 18.73 -10.52 7.54
N PHE A 462 17.49 -10.47 8.02
CA PHE A 462 16.31 -10.98 7.34
C PHE A 462 15.58 -9.80 6.71
N ASN A 463 15.96 -9.43 5.49
CA ASN A 463 15.52 -8.20 4.84
C ASN A 463 14.79 -8.41 3.51
N SER A 464 14.03 -9.50 3.42
CA SER A 464 13.06 -9.70 2.33
C SER A 464 11.93 -8.66 2.37
N VAL A 465 11.42 -8.34 3.56
CA VAL A 465 10.23 -7.48 3.72
C VAL A 465 10.54 -6.22 4.52
N THR A 466 11.18 -6.39 5.66
CA THR A 466 11.58 -5.32 6.58
C THR A 466 13.00 -5.57 7.02
N GLU A 467 13.77 -4.52 7.32
CA GLU A 467 15.15 -4.66 7.81
C GLU A 467 15.16 -5.21 9.25
N LEU A 468 15.11 -6.54 9.36
CA LEU A 468 15.25 -7.25 10.64
C LEU A 468 16.65 -7.84 10.77
N CYS A 469 17.19 -7.76 11.97
CA CYS A 469 18.50 -8.26 12.34
C CYS A 469 18.33 -9.40 13.35
N ALA A 470 19.02 -10.51 13.10
CA ALA A 470 19.03 -11.64 14.01
C ALA A 470 19.69 -11.26 15.33
N GLU A 471 19.04 -11.55 16.45
CA GLU A 471 19.54 -11.27 17.79
C GLU A 471 19.52 -12.51 18.68
N VAL A 472 20.44 -12.58 19.65
CA VAL A 472 20.31 -13.50 20.79
C VAL A 472 19.89 -12.70 22.02
N PRO A 473 18.65 -12.85 22.52
CA PRO A 473 18.22 -12.13 23.71
C PRO A 473 19.03 -12.53 24.94
N GLU A 474 19.11 -11.61 25.91
CA GLU A 474 19.91 -11.81 27.12
C GLU A 474 19.48 -13.06 27.89
N GLN A 475 20.46 -13.90 28.26
CA GLN A 475 20.25 -15.18 28.96
C GLN A 475 19.32 -16.17 28.24
N LYS A 476 19.09 -16.02 26.93
CA LYS A 476 18.36 -16.97 26.10
C LYS A 476 19.30 -17.75 25.19
N ASP A 477 18.76 -18.81 24.61
CA ASP A 477 19.48 -19.74 23.73
C ASP A 477 18.78 -19.93 22.37
N PHE A 478 17.75 -19.14 22.08
CA PHE A 478 17.12 -19.04 20.77
C PHE A 478 17.58 -17.77 20.04
N VAL A 479 17.37 -17.74 18.72
CA VAL A 479 17.64 -16.56 17.88
C VAL A 479 16.33 -15.87 17.54
N GLY A 480 16.18 -14.63 17.99
CA GLY A 480 15.05 -13.77 17.66
C GLY A 480 15.37 -12.82 16.50
N MET A 481 14.42 -11.93 16.20
CA MET A 481 14.58 -10.85 15.24
C MET A 481 14.20 -9.52 15.89
N ARG A 482 14.96 -8.48 15.58
CA ARG A 482 14.66 -7.09 15.95
C ARG A 482 14.78 -6.18 14.75
N ASN A 483 14.23 -4.96 14.84
CA ASN A 483 14.53 -3.94 13.85
C ASN A 483 16.04 -3.64 13.83
N CYS A 484 16.63 -3.67 12.63
CA CYS A 484 18.03 -3.30 12.45
C CYS A 484 18.28 -1.83 12.86
N PRO A 485 19.50 -1.51 13.31
CA PRO A 485 19.92 -0.13 13.52
C PRO A 485 19.84 0.67 12.21
N LYS A 486 19.60 1.98 12.31
CA LYS A 486 19.67 2.87 11.14
C LYS A 486 21.10 2.95 10.63
N ASP A 487 21.26 3.18 9.33
CA ASP A 487 22.59 3.36 8.73
C ASP A 487 23.40 4.43 9.46
N GLY A 488 24.65 4.10 9.80
CA GLY A 488 25.57 4.95 10.55
C GLY A 488 25.34 5.01 12.06
N SER A 489 24.33 4.34 12.61
CA SER A 489 24.15 4.22 14.06
C SER A 489 24.95 3.06 14.66
N ALA A 490 25.14 3.08 15.99
CA ALA A 490 25.89 2.05 16.69
C ALA A 490 25.19 0.68 16.60
N ILE A 491 25.96 -0.36 16.32
CA ILE A 491 25.48 -1.75 16.20
C ILE A 491 25.43 -2.36 17.61
N PRO A 492 24.27 -2.83 18.10
CA PRO A 492 24.17 -3.54 19.37
C PRO A 492 25.00 -4.83 19.37
N GLU A 493 25.69 -5.12 20.48
CA GLU A 493 26.55 -6.32 20.59
C GLU A 493 25.78 -7.63 20.41
N ASN A 494 24.49 -7.64 20.76
CA ASN A 494 23.63 -8.82 20.72
C ASN A 494 23.08 -9.16 19.31
N ILE A 495 23.48 -8.40 18.28
CA ILE A 495 23.21 -8.69 16.86
C ILE A 495 24.49 -8.89 16.03
N VAL A 496 25.65 -8.95 16.69
CA VAL A 496 26.93 -9.18 16.02
C VAL A 496 27.14 -10.68 15.86
N TRP A 497 27.46 -11.11 14.64
CA TRP A 497 27.70 -12.50 14.26
C TRP A 497 29.03 -12.62 13.52
N HIS A 498 29.83 -13.62 13.85
CA HIS A 498 31.01 -13.99 13.08
C HIS A 498 30.71 -15.25 12.29
N PHE A 499 30.50 -15.07 10.99
CA PHE A 499 30.44 -16.19 10.06
C PHE A 499 31.87 -16.54 9.62
N LYS A 500 32.42 -17.63 10.14
CA LYS A 500 33.81 -18.05 9.93
C LYS A 500 33.98 -18.83 8.63
N GLU A 501 35.23 -18.91 8.15
CA GLU A 501 35.58 -19.66 6.92
C GLU A 501 35.28 -21.16 7.01
N ASP A 502 35.31 -21.73 8.22
CA ASP A 502 34.95 -23.14 8.46
C ASP A 502 33.45 -23.41 8.37
N GLY A 503 32.62 -22.38 8.22
CA GLY A 503 31.16 -22.45 8.18
C GLY A 503 30.48 -22.23 9.54
N THR A 504 31.24 -22.02 10.61
CA THR A 504 30.68 -21.78 11.95
C THR A 504 30.06 -20.38 12.04
N ILE A 505 28.82 -20.30 12.54
CA ILE A 505 28.16 -19.04 12.89
C ILE A 505 28.32 -18.82 14.40
N TYR A 506 29.27 -17.96 14.78
CA TYR A 506 29.61 -17.63 16.16
C TYR A 506 28.97 -16.31 16.60
N HIS A 507 28.40 -16.27 17.80
CA HIS A 507 27.82 -15.07 18.40
C HIS A 507 28.69 -14.62 19.61
N PRO A 508 29.48 -13.52 19.48
CA PRO A 508 30.43 -13.11 20.50
C PRO A 508 29.80 -12.81 21.86
N HIS A 509 28.69 -12.06 21.89
CA HIS A 509 28.09 -11.59 23.13
C HIS A 509 27.57 -12.74 24.03
N SER A 510 27.16 -13.87 23.44
CA SER A 510 26.75 -15.06 24.20
C SER A 510 27.84 -16.14 24.30
N ALA A 511 28.99 -15.93 23.63
CA ALA A 511 30.08 -16.90 23.49
C ALA A 511 29.63 -18.31 23.01
N LYS A 512 28.62 -18.35 22.13
CA LYS A 512 27.99 -19.59 21.62
C LYS A 512 27.96 -19.62 20.10
N CYS A 513 27.75 -20.79 19.54
CA CYS A 513 27.59 -21.03 18.11
C CYS A 513 26.17 -21.49 17.78
N LEU A 514 25.68 -21.12 16.60
CA LEU A 514 24.38 -21.57 16.09
C LEU A 514 24.47 -23.04 15.70
N SER A 515 23.60 -23.88 16.27
CA SER A 515 23.56 -25.32 16.02
C SER A 515 22.18 -25.75 15.54
N ALA A 516 22.12 -26.50 14.45
CA ALA A 516 20.95 -27.28 14.08
C ALA A 516 20.70 -28.36 15.14
N TYR A 517 19.44 -28.71 15.38
CA TYR A 517 19.06 -29.84 16.21
C TYR A 517 17.66 -30.34 15.82
N ARG A 518 17.24 -31.47 16.42
CA ARG A 518 15.85 -31.94 16.35
C ARG A 518 15.19 -31.82 17.71
N THR A 519 13.98 -31.28 17.72
CA THR A 519 13.06 -31.27 18.89
C THR A 519 12.68 -32.69 19.29
N PRO A 520 12.11 -32.92 20.50
CA PRO A 520 11.62 -34.23 20.91
C PRO A 520 10.58 -34.83 19.95
N GLU A 521 9.82 -33.99 19.26
CA GLU A 521 8.85 -34.40 18.23
C GLU A 521 9.49 -34.65 16.85
N GLY A 522 10.81 -34.54 16.73
CA GLY A 522 11.57 -34.83 15.51
C GLY A 522 11.66 -33.67 14.51
N ARG A 523 11.05 -32.51 14.79
CA ARG A 523 11.13 -31.31 13.94
C ARG A 523 12.53 -30.71 13.98
N ALA A 524 13.07 -30.32 12.83
CA ALA A 524 14.33 -29.62 12.73
C ALA A 524 14.18 -28.18 13.25
N ASP A 525 15.19 -27.69 13.96
CA ASP A 525 15.19 -26.36 14.57
C ASP A 525 16.63 -25.88 14.85
N VAL A 526 16.82 -24.64 15.30
CA VAL A 526 18.14 -24.09 15.68
C VAL A 526 18.23 -23.63 17.13
N LYS A 527 19.42 -23.71 17.70
CA LYS A 527 19.68 -23.28 19.08
C LYS A 527 21.14 -22.84 19.27
N MET A 528 21.36 -21.90 20.18
CA MET A 528 22.71 -21.46 20.58
C MET A 528 23.33 -22.49 21.53
N ARG A 529 24.47 -23.07 21.14
CA ARG A 529 25.21 -24.08 21.91
C ARG A 529 26.68 -23.71 22.09
N THR A 530 27.37 -24.41 23.00
CA THR A 530 28.82 -24.32 23.11
C THR A 530 29.46 -24.67 21.76
N CYS A 531 30.41 -23.86 21.32
CA CYS A 531 31.05 -24.02 20.03
C CYS A 531 31.87 -25.31 19.96
N ASP A 532 31.62 -26.11 18.92
CA ASP A 532 32.36 -27.31 18.57
C ASP A 532 32.51 -27.38 17.05
N ALA A 533 33.70 -27.07 16.55
CA ALA A 533 33.99 -27.07 15.11
C ALA A 533 33.94 -28.47 14.47
N SER A 534 33.90 -29.54 15.27
CA SER A 534 33.72 -30.91 14.77
C SER A 534 32.26 -31.31 14.61
N ASP A 535 31.32 -30.58 15.25
CA ASP A 535 29.89 -30.81 15.14
C ASP A 535 29.37 -30.23 13.82
N LYS A 536 29.04 -31.11 12.87
CA LYS A 536 28.49 -30.73 11.56
C LYS A 536 27.19 -29.92 11.66
N ASN A 537 26.44 -30.04 12.76
CA ASN A 537 25.24 -29.24 12.98
C ASN A 537 25.54 -27.76 13.24
N GLN A 538 26.79 -27.40 13.55
CA GLN A 538 27.24 -26.02 13.73
C GLN A 538 27.87 -25.41 12.48
N LEU A 539 27.91 -26.17 11.37
CA LEU A 539 28.48 -25.72 10.12
C LEU A 539 27.37 -25.34 9.13
N TRP A 540 27.51 -24.15 8.54
CA TRP A 540 26.51 -23.50 7.71
C TRP A 540 27.15 -22.99 6.42
N ARG A 541 26.34 -22.81 5.38
CA ARG A 541 26.79 -22.27 4.10
C ARG A 541 25.69 -21.45 3.43
N PHE A 542 26.03 -20.30 2.85
CA PHE A 542 25.13 -19.60 1.94
C PHE A 542 24.94 -20.35 0.63
N GLU A 543 23.72 -20.36 0.13
CA GLU A 543 23.33 -20.92 -1.16
C GLU A 543 22.45 -19.91 -1.91
N LYS A 544 22.71 -19.78 -3.22
CA LYS A 544 22.04 -18.82 -4.10
C LYS A 544 21.20 -19.54 -5.15
#